data_AF-A0A960DDL4-F1
#
_entry.id   AF-A0A960DDL4-F1
#
_cell.length_a   1.000
_cell.length_b   1.000
_cell.length_c   1.000
_cell.angle_alpha   90.00
_cell.angle_beta   90.00
_cell.angle_gamma   90.00
#
_symmetry.space_group_name_H-M   'P 1'
#
loop_
_entity.id
_entity.type
_entity.pdbx_description
1 polymer ?
#
loop_
_entity_poly.entity_id
_entity_poly.type
_entity_poly.pdbx_seq_one_letter_code
_entity_poly.pdbx_strand_id
1 'polypeptide(L)'
;MLVDPHVLAAFSGQVQEASASVSKADAGRRASSAADGLPNSAAQWAARLVGAHIAEQAARIVTNLTEMGEAVHGAGNSYEVTDSELAGSFQEVFDRFEPP
;
A
#
# COMPACT_ATOMS: atom_id res chain seq x y z
N MET A 1 14.93 17.69 -12.51
CA MET A 1 16.19 16.91 -12.55
C MET A 1 15.88 15.56 -13.16
N LEU A 2 16.73 14.98 -14.02
CA LEU A 2 16.50 13.61 -14.50
C LEU A 2 16.77 12.62 -13.37
N VAL A 3 15.93 11.59 -13.27
CA VAL A 3 16.10 10.53 -12.28
C VAL A 3 16.92 9.38 -12.89
N ASP A 4 17.85 8.85 -12.12
CA ASP A 4 18.69 7.72 -12.54
C ASP A 4 17.86 6.41 -12.62
N PRO A 5 17.85 5.71 -13.76
CA PRO A 5 17.14 4.44 -13.92
C PRO A 5 17.52 3.35 -12.90
N HIS A 6 18.76 3.31 -12.43
CA HIS A 6 19.18 2.37 -11.39
C HIS A 6 18.54 2.68 -10.04
N VAL A 7 18.35 3.97 -9.73
CA VAL A 7 17.65 4.41 -8.51
C VAL A 7 16.17 4.05 -8.60
N LEU A 8 15.55 4.21 -9.78
CA LEU A 8 14.16 3.80 -10.03
C LEU A 8 13.99 2.28 -9.87
N ALA A 9 14.89 1.47 -10.42
CA ALA A 9 14.86 0.02 -10.27
C ALA A 9 14.99 -0.40 -8.79
N ALA A 10 15.91 0.22 -8.04
CA ALA A 10 16.07 -0.04 -6.61
C ALA A 10 14.82 0.35 -5.80
N PHE A 11 14.22 1.51 -6.11
CA PHE A 11 12.98 1.96 -5.49
C PHE A 11 11.83 0.98 -5.74
N SER A 12 11.66 0.50 -6.97
CA SER A 12 10.64 -0.52 -7.30
C SER A 12 10.80 -1.78 -6.45
N GLY A 13 12.04 -2.24 -6.22
CA GLY A 13 12.34 -3.35 -5.32
C GLY A 13 11.93 -3.08 -3.87
N GLN A 14 12.28 -1.90 -3.34
CA GLN A 14 11.91 -1.50 -1.97
C GLN A 14 10.39 -1.43 -1.76
N VAL A 15 9.66 -0.94 -2.76
CA VAL A 15 8.20 -0.84 -2.74
C VAL A 15 7.55 -2.23 -2.73
N GLN A 16 8.08 -3.18 -3.51
CA GLN A 16 7.62 -4.57 -3.48
C GLN A 16 7.87 -5.23 -2.12
N GLU A 17 9.04 -5.01 -1.51
CA GLU A 17 9.34 -5.50 -0.16
C GLU A 17 8.40 -4.90 0.90
N ALA A 18 8.12 -3.60 0.82
CA ALA A 18 7.17 -2.94 1.71
C ALA A 18 5.76 -3.52 1.56
N SER A 19 5.29 -3.72 0.33
CA SER A 19 3.98 -4.31 0.03
C SER A 19 3.86 -5.74 0.59
N ALA A 20 4.91 -6.55 0.44
CA ALA A 20 4.98 -7.89 1.02
C ALA A 20 4.96 -7.86 2.56
N SER A 21 5.66 -6.90 3.18
CA SER A 21 5.68 -6.73 4.63
C SER A 21 4.30 -6.36 5.20
N VAL A 22 3.59 -5.41 4.57
CA VAL A 22 2.22 -5.02 4.96
C VAL A 22 1.28 -6.21 4.82
N SER A 23 1.33 -6.92 3.69
CA SER A 23 0.50 -8.11 3.45
C SER A 23 0.76 -9.19 4.49
N LYS A 24 2.03 -9.44 4.83
CA LYS A 24 2.45 -10.44 5.83
C LYS A 24 2.04 -10.08 7.25
N ALA A 25 1.98 -8.79 7.59
CA ALA A 25 1.57 -8.35 8.92
C ALA A 25 0.13 -8.80 9.25
N ASP A 26 -0.73 -8.83 8.24
CA ASP A 26 -2.08 -9.39 8.32
C ASP A 26 -2.92 -8.82 9.48
N ALA A 27 -2.75 -7.51 9.69
CA ALA A 27 -3.29 -6.80 10.85
C ALA A 27 -4.81 -6.93 10.95
N GLY A 28 -5.52 -6.91 9.82
CA GLY A 28 -6.97 -7.06 9.78
C GLY A 28 -7.45 -8.40 10.33
N ARG A 29 -6.81 -9.52 9.93
CA ARG A 29 -7.17 -10.84 10.46
C ARG A 29 -6.81 -10.98 11.94
N ARG A 30 -5.65 -10.49 12.34
CA ARG A 30 -5.21 -10.53 13.75
C ARG A 30 -6.16 -9.74 14.66
N ALA A 31 -6.64 -8.58 14.19
CA ALA A 31 -7.62 -7.78 14.91
C ALA A 31 -9.00 -8.44 14.95
N SER A 32 -9.46 -9.01 13.82
CA SER A 32 -10.79 -9.62 13.74
C SER A 32 -10.95 -10.87 14.60
N SER A 33 -9.87 -11.61 14.85
CA SER A 33 -9.86 -12.81 15.69
C SER A 33 -9.52 -12.55 17.17
N ALA A 34 -9.15 -11.32 17.54
CA ALA A 34 -8.65 -11.00 18.89
C ALA A 34 -9.64 -11.33 20.02
N ALA A 35 -10.95 -11.29 19.73
CA ALA A 35 -12.02 -11.58 20.69
C ALA A 35 -12.76 -12.89 20.40
N ASP A 36 -12.20 -13.80 19.61
CA ASP A 36 -12.82 -15.11 19.33
C ASP A 36 -12.94 -16.01 20.57
N GLY A 37 -12.18 -15.72 21.64
CA GLY A 37 -12.36 -16.34 22.96
C GLY A 37 -13.62 -15.92 23.72
N LEU A 38 -14.41 -14.96 23.20
CA LEU A 38 -15.63 -14.43 23.83
C LEU A 38 -16.84 -14.63 22.91
N PRO A 39 -17.29 -15.88 22.67
CA PRO A 39 -18.33 -16.16 21.69
C PRO A 39 -19.66 -15.48 22.03
N ASN A 40 -20.34 -14.93 21.02
CA ASN A 40 -21.62 -14.22 21.12
C ASN A 40 -21.58 -12.92 21.93
N SER A 41 -20.39 -12.39 22.22
CA SER A 41 -20.24 -11.12 22.92
C SER A 41 -20.25 -9.92 21.96
N ALA A 42 -20.64 -8.75 22.47
CA ALA A 42 -20.49 -7.48 21.75
C ALA A 42 -19.01 -7.17 21.43
N ALA A 43 -18.08 -7.62 22.28
CA ALA A 43 -16.65 -7.47 22.05
C ALA A 43 -16.16 -8.26 20.82
N GLN A 44 -16.67 -9.49 20.63
CA GLN A 44 -16.37 -10.29 19.45
C GLN A 44 -16.87 -9.63 18.16
N TRP A 45 -18.10 -9.12 18.19
CA TRP A 45 -18.64 -8.36 17.05
C TRP A 45 -17.80 -7.11 16.74
N ALA A 46 -17.44 -6.34 17.78
CA ALA A 46 -16.64 -5.12 17.61
C ALA A 46 -15.25 -5.42 17.06
N ALA A 47 -14.59 -6.49 17.54
CA ALA A 47 -13.29 -6.93 17.02
C ALA A 47 -13.38 -7.28 15.53
N ARG A 48 -14.44 -7.99 15.10
CA ARG A 48 -14.67 -8.30 13.68
C ARG A 48 -14.87 -7.04 12.84
N LEU A 49 -15.67 -6.08 13.32
CA LEU A 49 -15.91 -4.82 12.62
C LEU A 49 -14.61 -4.01 12.46
N VAL A 50 -13.88 -3.80 13.55
CA VAL A 50 -12.60 -3.07 13.53
C VAL A 50 -11.58 -3.80 12.67
N GLY A 51 -11.47 -5.12 12.78
CA GLY A 51 -10.55 -5.92 11.98
C GLY A 51 -10.86 -5.87 10.48
N ALA A 52 -12.14 -5.85 10.11
CA ALA A 52 -12.55 -5.67 8.71
C ALA A 52 -12.12 -4.28 8.17
N HIS A 53 -12.29 -3.22 8.96
CA HIS A 53 -11.82 -1.89 8.58
C HIS A 53 -10.30 -1.82 8.43
N ILE A 54 -9.55 -2.42 9.37
CA ILE A 54 -8.09 -2.50 9.27
C ILE A 54 -7.65 -3.29 8.02
N ALA A 55 -8.35 -4.37 7.69
CA ALA A 55 -8.06 -5.15 6.48
C ALA A 55 -8.25 -4.30 5.21
N GLU A 56 -9.31 -3.50 5.15
CA GLU A 56 -9.56 -2.60 4.02
C GLU A 56 -8.45 -1.55 3.89
N GLN A 57 -8.04 -0.92 5.00
CA GLN A 57 -6.95 0.06 4.97
C GLN A 57 -5.61 -0.57 4.58
N ALA A 58 -5.30 -1.76 5.09
CA ALA A 58 -4.10 -2.50 4.71
C ALA A 58 -4.09 -2.86 3.22
N ALA A 59 -5.25 -3.26 2.66
CA ALA A 59 -5.39 -3.53 1.23
C ALA A 59 -5.14 -2.26 0.39
N ARG A 60 -5.70 -1.11 0.80
CA ARG A 60 -5.45 0.17 0.12
C ARG A 60 -3.96 0.54 0.13
N ILE A 61 -3.28 0.40 1.27
CA ILE A 61 -1.82 0.64 1.36
C ILE A 61 -1.06 -0.26 0.37
N VAL A 62 -1.40 -1.55 0.32
CA VAL A 62 -0.78 -2.50 -0.62
C VAL A 62 -1.02 -2.07 -2.07
N THR A 63 -2.23 -1.62 -2.42
CA THR A 63 -2.53 -1.12 -3.76
C THR A 63 -1.71 0.14 -4.09
N ASN A 64 -1.63 1.13 -3.19
CA ASN A 64 -0.83 2.33 -3.41
C ASN A 64 0.64 2.00 -3.66
N LEU A 65 1.20 1.08 -2.86
CA LEU A 65 2.57 0.62 -3.05
C LEU A 65 2.74 -0.04 -4.42
N THR A 66 1.84 -0.94 -4.82
CA THR A 66 1.92 -1.55 -6.16
C THR A 66 1.88 -0.50 -7.27
N GLU A 67 0.96 0.47 -7.21
CA GLU A 67 0.84 1.53 -8.22
C GLU A 67 2.10 2.44 -8.26
N MET A 68 2.69 2.77 -7.10
CA MET A 68 3.97 3.48 -7.04
C MET A 68 5.11 2.70 -7.71
N GLY A 69 5.17 1.39 -7.48
CA GLY A 69 6.16 0.51 -8.08
C GLY A 69 6.02 0.40 -9.60
N GLU A 70 4.78 0.35 -10.09
CA GLU A 70 4.46 0.35 -11.53
C GLU A 70 4.79 1.69 -12.19
N ALA A 71 4.44 2.82 -11.56
CA ALA A 71 4.76 4.15 -12.05
C ALA A 71 6.28 4.32 -12.25
N VAL A 72 7.05 3.85 -11.28
CA VAL A 72 8.53 3.89 -11.31
C VAL A 72 9.11 2.93 -12.34
N HIS A 73 8.55 1.72 -12.47
CA HIS A 73 9.01 0.76 -13.47
C HIS A 73 8.71 1.24 -14.90
N GLY A 74 7.53 1.81 -15.12
CA GLY A 74 7.17 2.47 -16.38
C GLY A 74 8.12 3.63 -16.70
N ALA A 75 8.41 4.46 -15.70
CA ALA A 75 9.36 5.57 -15.81
C ALA A 75 10.80 5.12 -16.09
N GLY A 76 11.26 3.99 -15.52
CA GLY A 76 12.60 3.45 -15.74
C GLY A 76 12.81 2.85 -17.15
N ASN A 77 11.75 2.45 -17.85
CA ASN A 77 11.81 1.98 -19.24
C ASN A 77 11.90 3.13 -20.25
N SER A 78 11.38 4.32 -19.91
CA SER A 78 11.64 5.56 -20.63
C SER A 78 12.97 6.15 -20.11
N TYR A 79 14.06 5.98 -20.87
CA TYR A 79 15.43 6.32 -20.48
C TYR A 79 15.68 7.72 -19.85
N GLU A 80 14.71 8.64 -19.89
CA GLU A 80 14.74 9.94 -19.22
C GLU A 80 13.36 10.27 -18.63
N VAL A 81 13.23 10.27 -17.31
CA VAL A 81 12.07 10.81 -16.59
C VAL A 81 12.54 11.92 -15.64
N THR A 82 11.79 13.01 -15.61
CA THR A 82 12.07 14.09 -14.66
C THR A 82 11.47 13.79 -13.28
N ASP A 83 12.16 14.25 -12.25
CA ASP A 83 11.70 14.22 -10.85
C ASP A 83 10.28 14.80 -10.68
N SER A 84 9.96 15.87 -11.42
CA SER A 84 8.63 16.48 -11.42
C SER A 84 7.54 15.59 -12.01
N GLU A 85 7.83 14.85 -13.08
CA GLU A 85 6.86 13.91 -13.68
C GLU A 85 6.64 12.71 -12.75
N LEU A 86 7.70 12.19 -12.13
CA LEU A 86 7.60 11.12 -11.15
C LEU A 86 6.77 11.55 -9.93
N ALA A 87 7.04 12.74 -9.38
CA ALA A 87 6.25 13.29 -8.27
C ALA A 87 4.77 13.45 -8.65
N GLY A 88 4.48 13.88 -9.88
CA GLY A 88 3.11 13.96 -10.41
C GLY A 88 2.39 12.61 -10.38
N SER A 89 3.07 11.54 -10.82
CA SER A 89 2.48 10.19 -10.80
C SER A 89 2.13 9.71 -9.39
N PHE A 90 2.93 10.04 -8.38
CA PHE A 90 2.63 9.70 -6.99
C PHE A 90 1.45 10.50 -6.43
N GLN A 91 1.29 11.76 -6.84
CA GLN A 91 0.11 12.55 -6.49
C GLN A 91 -1.16 11.94 -7.09
N GLU A 92 -1.13 11.52 -8.36
CA GLU A 92 -2.27 10.85 -9.01
C GLU A 92 -2.64 9.53 -8.35
N VAL A 93 -1.65 8.77 -7.88
CA VAL A 93 -1.89 7.57 -7.05
C VAL A 93 -2.60 8.00 -5.77
N PHE A 94 -2.08 8.97 -5.03
CA PHE A 94 -2.66 9.42 -3.76
C PHE A 94 -4.12 9.91 -3.90
N ASP A 95 -4.39 10.80 -4.86
CA ASP A 95 -5.70 11.42 -5.07
C ASP A 95 -6.80 10.40 -5.43
N ARG A 96 -6.42 9.23 -5.95
CA ARG A 96 -7.34 8.13 -6.26
C ARG A 96 -7.89 7.44 -5.01
N PHE A 97 -7.11 7.43 -3.92
CA PHE A 97 -7.48 6.74 -2.67
C PHE A 97 -8.09 7.67 -1.62
N GLU A 98 -7.84 8.96 -1.74
CA GLU A 98 -8.39 9.99 -0.86
C GLU A 98 -9.08 11.07 -1.70
N PRO A 99 -10.39 10.89 -2.03
CA PRO A 99 -11.14 11.95 -2.72
C PRO A 99 -11.25 13.19 -1.81
N PRO A 100 -11.40 14.40 -2.40
CA PRO A 100 -11.36 15.67 -1.68
C PRO A 100 -12.46 15.83 -0.62
#